data_AF-A0A1G5V3D9-F1
#
_entry.id   AF-A0A1G5V3D9-F1
#
_cell.length_a   1.000
_cell.length_b   1.000
_cell.length_c   1.000
_cell.angle_alpha   90.00
_cell.angle_beta   90.00
_cell.angle_gamma   90.00
#
_symmetry.space_group_name_H-M   'P 1'
#
loop_
_entity.id
_entity.type
_entity.pdbx_description
1 polymer ?
#
loop_
_entity_poly.entity_id
_entity_poly.type
_entity_poly.pdbx_seq_one_letter_code
_entity_poly.pdbx_strand_id
1 'polypeptide(L)'
;MKEENYEEIKELVEIMVEESIHNPTDYCSNFIYSQYPESIHILFEHPGIFLDKYGRKVYREDGTELELDVAELVGPDDFITQKSTINVEYQTTPLERGKIDAIFDYKLYLIHKTNLPSLSVVISNLERGKKMKCYESRNNIFNVLHIGKGEEEDVRKKINILKNKIESEEEISEIEGLYFSYIAIFVKPHIRKKVMEELSHIFKEIEIRDHNLRLNTHHVLKVMIKATFKDDEEKTRELLTMITQGLNKEDYSKLSIFERMAEEIRVKDEINDNNINIIFNKNNEISDLHEELSNLRKENEELKLQLKNQNTGG
;
A
#
# COMPACT_ATOMS: atom_id res chain seq x y z
N MET A 1 2.50 -8.77 35.98
CA MET A 1 1.28 -8.24 35.35
C MET A 1 0.11 -8.56 36.28
N LYS A 2 -0.76 -7.60 36.63
CA LYS A 2 -1.93 -7.87 37.49
C LYS A 2 -2.94 -8.73 36.71
N GLU A 3 -3.63 -9.67 37.36
CA GLU A 3 -4.59 -10.60 36.72
C GLU A 3 -5.65 -9.89 35.86
N GLU A 4 -6.14 -8.72 36.29
CA GLU A 4 -7.12 -7.92 35.53
C GLU A 4 -6.61 -7.48 34.15
N ASN A 5 -5.32 -7.16 34.01
CA ASN A 5 -4.76 -6.78 32.71
C ASN A 5 -4.65 -8.00 31.77
N TYR A 6 -4.59 -9.22 32.30
CA TYR A 6 -4.39 -10.41 31.50
C TYR A 6 -5.67 -10.82 30.77
N GLU A 7 -6.82 -10.77 31.44
CA GLU A 7 -8.11 -11.07 30.80
C GLU A 7 -8.52 -10.00 29.77
N GLU A 8 -8.28 -8.72 30.04
CA GLU A 8 -8.54 -7.64 29.07
C GLU A 8 -7.71 -7.81 27.78
N ILE A 9 -6.42 -8.14 27.91
CA ILE A 9 -5.56 -8.42 26.75
C ILE A 9 -6.06 -9.64 25.99
N LYS A 10 -6.48 -10.69 26.69
CA LYS A 10 -6.95 -11.92 26.06
C LYS A 10 -8.23 -11.68 25.25
N GLU A 11 -9.19 -10.93 25.80
CA GLU A 11 -10.41 -10.54 25.08
C GLU A 11 -10.10 -9.72 23.82
N LEU A 12 -9.21 -8.73 23.92
CA LEU A 12 -8.75 -7.95 22.77
C LEU A 12 -8.10 -8.84 21.70
N VAL A 13 -7.22 -9.77 22.10
CA VAL A 13 -6.54 -10.67 21.17
C VAL A 13 -7.53 -11.58 20.43
N GLU A 14 -8.57 -12.10 21.10
CA GLU A 14 -9.58 -12.92 20.41
C GLU A 14 -10.30 -12.12 19.32
N ILE A 15 -10.69 -10.86 19.60
CA ILE A 15 -11.28 -9.96 18.58
C ILE A 15 -10.29 -9.75 17.44
N MET A 16 -9.03 -9.47 17.76
CA MET A 16 -7.99 -9.24 16.76
C MET A 16 -7.74 -10.46 15.88
N VAL A 17 -7.91 -11.69 16.34
CA VAL A 17 -7.69 -12.90 15.52
C VAL A 17 -8.75 -13.05 14.44
N GLU A 18 -10.01 -12.74 14.76
CA GLU A 18 -11.17 -12.95 13.86
C GLU A 18 -11.20 -11.98 12.66
N GLU A 19 -10.63 -10.78 12.77
CA GLU A 19 -10.63 -9.82 11.68
C GLU A 19 -9.91 -10.38 10.42
N SER A 20 -10.28 -10.00 9.21
CA SER A 20 -9.50 -10.34 8.02
C SER A 20 -9.27 -9.11 7.15
N ILE A 21 -8.05 -8.96 6.62
CA ILE A 21 -7.69 -7.83 5.76
C ILE A 21 -7.24 -8.38 4.42
N HIS A 22 -7.96 -7.98 3.37
CA HIS A 22 -7.55 -8.23 1.99
C HIS A 22 -6.31 -7.39 1.68
N ASN A 23 -5.32 -8.04 1.06
CA ASN A 23 -4.03 -7.44 0.68
C ASN A 23 -3.35 -6.64 1.83
N PRO A 24 -2.94 -7.32 2.91
CA PRO A 24 -2.50 -6.68 4.16
C PRO A 24 -1.30 -5.75 3.99
N THR A 25 -0.44 -6.01 3.01
CA THR A 25 0.77 -5.21 2.79
C THR A 25 0.43 -3.87 2.14
N ASP A 26 -0.43 -3.84 1.13
CA ASP A 26 -0.88 -2.61 0.47
C ASP A 26 -1.72 -1.78 1.44
N TYR A 27 -2.60 -2.42 2.22
CA TYR A 27 -3.34 -1.77 3.30
C TYR A 27 -2.41 -1.10 4.32
N CYS A 28 -1.42 -1.82 4.85
CA CYS A 28 -0.49 -1.26 5.83
C CYS A 28 0.37 -0.16 5.24
N SER A 29 0.81 -0.29 3.98
CA SER A 29 1.55 0.74 3.27
C SER A 29 0.73 2.03 3.17
N ASN A 30 -0.49 1.93 2.62
CA ASN A 30 -1.38 3.08 2.47
C ASN A 30 -1.74 3.72 3.82
N PHE A 31 -1.91 2.90 4.85
CA PHE A 31 -2.14 3.36 6.22
C PHE A 31 -0.98 4.22 6.72
N ILE A 32 0.27 3.75 6.68
CA ILE A 32 1.42 4.53 7.22
C ILE A 32 1.71 5.79 6.41
N TYR A 33 1.56 5.75 5.08
CA TYR A 33 1.67 6.94 4.24
C TYR A 33 0.59 7.98 4.55
N SER A 34 -0.60 7.51 4.93
CA SER A 34 -1.67 8.41 5.31
C SER A 34 -1.43 9.09 6.66
N GLN A 35 -0.82 8.38 7.61
CA GLN A 35 -0.58 8.88 8.96
C GLN A 35 0.71 9.71 9.07
N TYR A 36 1.75 9.34 8.32
CA TYR A 36 3.11 9.89 8.45
C TYR A 36 3.75 10.27 7.10
N PRO A 37 3.09 11.05 6.24
CA PRO A 37 3.58 11.27 4.87
C PRO A 37 4.99 11.89 4.81
N GLU A 38 5.29 12.86 5.67
CA GLU A 38 6.62 13.50 5.73
C GLU A 38 7.72 12.54 6.17
N SER A 39 7.52 11.84 7.30
CA SER A 39 8.50 10.89 7.83
C SER A 39 8.70 9.69 6.92
N ILE A 40 7.66 9.27 6.23
CA ILE A 40 7.74 8.24 5.20
C ILE A 40 8.52 8.74 3.99
N HIS A 41 8.29 9.97 3.53
CA HIS A 41 9.10 10.56 2.45
C HIS A 41 10.61 10.51 2.76
N ILE A 42 10.98 10.84 4.00
CA ILE A 42 12.36 10.74 4.49
C ILE A 42 12.82 9.28 4.57
N LEU A 43 12.03 8.40 5.19
CA LEU A 43 12.38 6.99 5.39
C LEU A 43 12.61 6.23 4.08
N PHE A 44 11.83 6.54 3.05
CA PHE A 44 11.94 5.91 1.75
C PHE A 44 12.95 6.58 0.82
N GLU A 45 13.48 7.75 1.21
CA GLU A 45 14.42 8.55 0.43
C GLU A 45 13.82 8.97 -0.93
N HIS A 46 12.56 9.39 -0.88
CA HIS A 46 11.88 9.96 -2.03
C HIS A 46 12.59 11.24 -2.47
N PRO A 47 12.69 11.51 -3.78
CA PRO A 47 13.31 12.73 -4.26
C PRO A 47 12.45 13.95 -3.92
N GLY A 48 13.09 15.09 -3.65
CA GLY A 48 12.42 16.33 -3.28
C GLY A 48 12.26 16.49 -1.76
N ILE A 49 11.66 17.61 -1.38
CA ILE A 49 11.25 17.88 0.01
C ILE A 49 9.73 17.69 0.08
N PHE A 50 9.22 16.87 0.99
CA PHE A 50 7.78 16.72 1.19
C PHE A 50 7.15 18.09 1.51
N LEU A 51 6.04 18.42 0.85
CA LEU A 51 5.29 19.65 1.13
C LEU A 51 3.89 19.36 1.65
N ASP A 52 3.15 18.49 0.96
CA ASP A 52 1.76 18.21 1.33
C ASP A 52 1.27 16.88 0.72
N LYS A 53 0.21 16.32 1.30
CA LYS A 53 -0.47 15.12 0.82
C LYS A 53 -1.57 15.49 -0.17
N TYR A 54 -1.66 14.75 -1.27
CA TYR A 54 -2.76 14.84 -2.23
C TYR A 54 -3.73 13.66 -2.08
N GLY A 55 -5.00 13.88 -2.45
CA GLY A 55 -6.05 12.85 -2.35
C GLY A 55 -5.77 11.61 -3.21
N ARG A 56 -6.36 10.46 -2.86
CA ARG A 56 -6.14 9.16 -3.52
C ARG A 56 -7.05 8.89 -4.72
N LYS A 57 -8.25 9.50 -4.73
CA LYS A 57 -9.25 9.30 -5.79
C LYS A 57 -8.97 10.19 -6.99
N VAL A 58 -8.90 9.59 -8.16
CA VAL A 58 -8.64 10.29 -9.42
C VAL A 58 -9.55 9.77 -10.54
N TYR A 59 -9.87 10.61 -11.53
CA TYR A 59 -10.80 10.27 -12.60
C TYR A 59 -10.11 10.39 -13.97
N ARG A 60 -10.14 9.33 -14.76
CA ARG A 60 -9.64 9.34 -16.14
C ARG A 60 -10.52 10.22 -17.04
N GLU A 61 -10.00 10.57 -18.21
CA GLU A 61 -10.76 11.32 -19.23
C GLU A 61 -12.02 10.58 -19.70
N ASP A 62 -11.98 9.24 -19.70
CA ASP A 62 -13.12 8.38 -20.02
C ASP A 62 -14.15 8.26 -18.87
N GLY A 63 -13.91 8.94 -17.74
CA GLY A 63 -14.78 8.94 -16.56
C GLY A 63 -14.52 7.80 -15.59
N THR A 64 -13.59 6.89 -15.88
CA THR A 64 -13.24 5.79 -14.96
C THR A 64 -12.58 6.33 -13.70
N GLU A 65 -13.07 5.92 -12.54
CA GLU A 65 -12.42 6.18 -11.26
C GLU A 65 -11.21 5.25 -11.11
N LEU A 66 -10.12 5.84 -10.67
CA LEU A 66 -8.89 5.17 -10.36
C LEU A 66 -8.49 5.54 -8.93
N GLU A 67 -7.82 4.63 -8.23
CA GLU A 67 -7.38 4.83 -6.85
C GLU A 67 -5.86 4.67 -6.74
N LEU A 68 -5.20 5.74 -6.31
CA LEU A 68 -3.77 5.73 -6.03
C LEU A 68 -3.52 5.12 -4.65
N ASP A 69 -2.42 4.40 -4.51
CA ASP A 69 -1.86 4.08 -3.21
C ASP A 69 -1.57 5.38 -2.46
N VAL A 70 -0.73 6.26 -3.03
CA VAL A 70 -0.41 7.57 -2.41
C VAL A 70 -0.07 8.63 -3.47
N ALA A 71 -0.54 9.86 -3.25
CA ALA A 71 -0.16 11.05 -4.01
C ALA A 71 0.38 12.14 -3.07
N GLU A 72 1.50 12.75 -3.44
CA GLU A 72 2.21 13.75 -2.63
C GLU A 72 2.64 14.93 -3.49
N LEU A 73 2.69 16.13 -2.91
CA LEU A 73 3.34 17.29 -3.49
C LEU A 73 4.71 17.45 -2.86
N VAL A 74 5.72 17.58 -3.72
CA VAL A 74 7.10 17.75 -3.31
C VAL A 74 7.69 19.03 -3.86
N GLY A 75 8.56 19.63 -3.06
CA GLY A 75 9.33 20.82 -3.37
C GLY A 75 10.67 20.48 -4.03
N PRO A 76 11.32 21.50 -4.61
CA PRO A 76 12.63 21.33 -5.23
C PRO A 76 13.71 20.92 -4.22
N ASP A 77 14.66 20.12 -4.69
CA ASP A 77 15.91 19.74 -4.03
C ASP A 77 17.02 19.55 -5.10
N ASP A 78 18.12 18.89 -4.75
CA ASP A 78 19.22 18.61 -5.69
C ASP A 78 18.80 17.69 -6.86
N PHE A 79 17.70 16.95 -6.75
CA PHE A 79 17.20 16.02 -7.78
C PHE A 79 15.98 16.59 -8.54
N ILE A 80 15.11 17.31 -7.85
CA ILE A 80 13.89 17.92 -8.38
C ILE A 80 14.11 19.43 -8.51
N THR A 81 14.08 19.97 -9.73
CA THR A 81 14.39 21.39 -9.97
C THR A 81 13.19 22.34 -9.76
N GLN A 82 11.98 21.81 -9.67
CA GLN A 82 10.74 22.57 -9.50
C GLN A 82 9.68 21.75 -8.74
N LYS A 83 8.68 22.42 -8.14
CA LYS A 83 7.57 21.71 -7.47
C LYS A 83 6.96 20.67 -8.39
N SER A 84 6.74 19.47 -7.88
CA SER A 84 6.24 18.32 -8.63
C SER A 84 5.31 17.49 -7.76
N THR A 85 4.40 16.73 -8.37
CA THR A 85 3.67 15.68 -7.66
C THR A 85 4.42 14.37 -7.74
N ILE A 86 4.31 13.52 -6.72
CA ILE A 86 4.75 12.14 -6.76
C ILE A 86 3.55 11.23 -6.59
N ASN A 87 3.44 10.21 -7.44
CA ASN A 87 2.59 9.06 -7.16
C ASN A 87 3.46 7.89 -6.72
N VAL A 88 3.10 7.27 -5.60
CA VAL A 88 3.79 6.10 -5.05
C VAL A 88 2.92 4.88 -5.30
N GLU A 89 3.52 3.82 -5.83
CA GLU A 89 2.91 2.49 -6.01
C GLU A 89 3.75 1.49 -5.22
N TYR A 90 3.10 0.62 -4.44
CA TYR A 90 3.78 -0.52 -3.84
C TYR A 90 3.62 -1.80 -4.68
N GLN A 91 4.67 -2.62 -4.73
CA GLN A 91 4.70 -3.85 -5.52
C GLN A 91 5.14 -5.07 -4.74
N THR A 92 4.22 -6.05 -4.69
CA THR A 92 4.46 -7.43 -4.29
C THR A 92 4.76 -8.35 -5.48
N THR A 93 4.42 -7.94 -6.70
CA THR A 93 4.66 -8.66 -7.97
C THR A 93 5.32 -7.73 -9.01
N PRO A 94 6.02 -8.29 -10.03
CA PRO A 94 6.64 -7.47 -11.07
C PRO A 94 5.61 -6.59 -11.80
N LEU A 95 6.04 -5.42 -12.28
CA LEU A 95 5.21 -4.59 -13.15
C LEU A 95 4.89 -5.30 -14.45
N GLU A 96 3.62 -5.65 -14.60
CA GLU A 96 3.06 -6.11 -15.87
C GLU A 96 2.57 -4.93 -16.72
N ARG A 97 2.35 -5.18 -18.01
CA ARG A 97 2.02 -4.13 -18.99
C ARG A 97 0.81 -3.29 -18.57
N GLY A 98 -0.25 -3.93 -18.09
CA GLY A 98 -1.47 -3.24 -17.65
C GLY A 98 -1.22 -2.26 -16.49
N LYS A 99 -0.37 -2.63 -15.52
CA LYS A 99 0.00 -1.72 -14.41
C LYS A 99 0.81 -0.52 -14.88
N ILE A 100 1.74 -0.73 -15.81
CA ILE A 100 2.53 0.35 -16.42
C ILE A 100 1.61 1.36 -17.12
N ASP A 101 0.62 0.87 -17.87
CA ASP A 101 -0.35 1.73 -18.55
C ASP A 101 -1.20 2.51 -17.53
N ALA A 102 -1.63 1.89 -16.43
CA ALA A 102 -2.32 2.57 -15.35
C ALA A 102 -1.47 3.70 -14.73
N ILE A 103 -0.21 3.42 -14.36
CA ILE A 103 0.74 4.42 -13.83
C ILE A 103 0.92 5.60 -14.79
N PHE A 104 0.98 5.34 -16.09
CA PHE A 104 1.05 6.39 -17.11
C PHE A 104 -0.19 7.28 -17.11
N ASP A 105 -1.38 6.68 -17.14
CA ASP A 105 -2.64 7.42 -17.12
C ASP A 105 -2.79 8.27 -15.86
N TYR A 106 -2.36 7.73 -14.71
CA TYR A 106 -2.29 8.46 -13.45
C TYR A 106 -1.38 9.68 -13.50
N LYS A 107 -0.17 9.50 -14.04
CA LYS A 107 0.80 10.58 -14.17
C LYS A 107 0.23 11.73 -15.01
N LEU A 108 -0.37 11.42 -16.16
CA LEU A 108 -1.00 12.43 -17.01
C LEU A 108 -2.13 13.17 -16.31
N TYR A 109 -2.98 12.43 -15.58
CA TYR A 109 -4.05 13.03 -14.79
C TYR A 109 -3.51 14.02 -13.74
N LEU A 110 -2.49 13.63 -12.97
CA LEU A 110 -1.92 14.49 -11.94
C LEU A 110 -1.38 15.78 -12.53
N ILE A 111 -0.70 15.70 -13.68
CA ILE A 111 -0.22 16.86 -14.42
C ILE A 111 -1.40 17.75 -14.82
N HIS A 112 -2.47 17.17 -15.39
CA HIS A 112 -3.64 17.93 -15.80
C HIS A 112 -4.36 18.61 -14.62
N LYS A 113 -4.50 17.93 -13.47
CA LYS A 113 -5.20 18.49 -12.30
C LYS A 113 -4.41 19.53 -11.55
N THR A 114 -3.10 19.37 -11.45
CA THR A 114 -2.25 20.24 -10.63
C THR A 114 -1.53 21.30 -11.45
N ASN A 115 -1.44 21.11 -12.76
CA ASN A 115 -0.58 21.88 -13.66
C ASN A 115 0.91 21.84 -13.23
N LEU A 116 1.32 20.76 -12.56
CA LEU A 116 2.69 20.50 -12.13
C LEU A 116 3.23 19.24 -12.81
N PRO A 117 4.55 19.13 -13.02
CA PRO A 117 5.17 17.87 -13.40
C PRO A 117 4.88 16.78 -12.37
N SER A 118 4.85 15.53 -12.84
CA SER A 118 4.64 14.37 -11.97
C SER A 118 5.74 13.33 -12.15
N LEU A 119 6.18 12.71 -11.05
CA LEU A 119 7.09 11.57 -11.01
C LEU A 119 6.38 10.36 -10.41
N SER A 120 6.58 9.19 -11.03
CA SER A 120 6.09 7.93 -10.48
C SER A 120 7.22 7.23 -9.74
N VAL A 121 6.96 6.90 -8.47
CA VAL A 121 7.85 6.12 -7.62
C VAL A 121 7.22 4.77 -7.38
N VAL A 122 8.00 3.72 -7.57
CA VAL A 122 7.60 2.35 -7.28
C VAL A 122 8.46 1.83 -6.15
N ILE A 123 7.81 1.45 -5.06
CA ILE A 123 8.47 0.79 -3.93
C ILE A 123 8.26 -0.70 -4.11
N SER A 124 9.35 -1.45 -4.06
CA SER A 124 9.29 -2.88 -4.37
C SER A 124 10.19 -3.66 -3.44
N ASN A 125 9.71 -4.84 -3.04
CA ASN A 125 10.54 -5.87 -2.43
C ASN A 125 11.15 -6.83 -3.48
N LEU A 126 11.05 -6.51 -4.77
CA LEU A 126 11.57 -7.35 -5.87
C LEU A 126 12.85 -6.77 -6.47
N GLU A 127 12.93 -5.44 -6.55
CA GLU A 127 14.08 -4.73 -7.08
C GLU A 127 15.14 -4.48 -6.00
N ARG A 128 16.41 -4.41 -6.41
CA ARG A 128 17.53 -4.03 -5.53
C ARG A 128 17.94 -2.58 -5.79
N GLY A 129 18.03 -1.81 -4.71
CA GLY A 129 18.52 -0.44 -4.72
C GLY A 129 17.59 0.55 -5.42
N LYS A 130 18.09 1.77 -5.63
CA LYS A 130 17.37 2.87 -6.31
C LYS A 130 17.74 2.88 -7.80
N LYS A 131 16.77 2.68 -8.70
CA LYS A 131 16.99 2.61 -10.15
C LYS A 131 15.89 3.33 -10.91
N MET A 132 16.27 4.21 -11.84
CA MET A 132 15.32 4.78 -12.80
C MET A 132 15.15 3.80 -13.97
N LYS A 133 13.90 3.42 -14.27
CA LYS A 133 13.56 2.61 -15.44
C LYS A 133 12.68 3.38 -16.39
N CYS A 134 12.96 3.21 -17.67
CA CYS A 134 12.24 3.83 -18.77
C CYS A 134 11.18 2.86 -19.28
N TYR A 135 9.93 3.32 -19.33
CA TYR A 135 8.78 2.56 -19.79
C TYR A 135 8.13 3.26 -20.98
N GLU A 136 7.75 2.50 -21.99
CA GLU A 136 6.97 2.98 -23.12
C GLU A 136 5.50 2.60 -22.91
N SER A 137 4.57 3.53 -22.98
CA SER A 137 3.11 3.30 -22.89
C SER A 137 2.38 4.22 -23.85
N ARG A 138 1.39 3.71 -24.60
CA ARG A 138 0.50 4.49 -25.48
C ARG A 138 1.24 5.53 -26.36
N ASN A 139 2.33 5.09 -27.01
CA ASN A 139 3.23 5.91 -27.85
C ASN A 139 4.05 6.99 -27.13
N ASN A 140 4.07 6.98 -25.79
CA ASN A 140 4.85 7.89 -24.97
C ASN A 140 5.87 7.12 -24.14
N ILE A 141 6.93 7.82 -23.77
CA ILE A 141 7.97 7.28 -22.90
C ILE A 141 7.92 8.04 -21.57
N PHE A 142 7.91 7.32 -20.46
CA PHE A 142 8.00 7.90 -19.14
C PHE A 142 8.94 7.09 -18.24
N ASN A 143 9.49 7.75 -17.24
CA ASN A 143 10.41 7.15 -16.29
C ASN A 143 9.71 6.87 -14.96
N VAL A 144 10.02 5.72 -14.38
CA VAL A 144 9.58 5.31 -13.05
C VAL A 144 10.81 5.06 -12.19
N LEU A 145 10.81 5.66 -11.01
CA LEU A 145 11.87 5.47 -10.03
C LEU A 145 11.54 4.26 -9.15
N HIS A 146 12.30 3.18 -9.32
CA HIS A 146 12.20 2.01 -8.45
C HIS A 146 13.06 2.19 -7.20
N ILE A 147 12.47 1.89 -6.05
CA ILE A 147 13.15 1.87 -4.76
C ILE A 147 12.98 0.48 -4.15
N GLY A 148 14.07 -0.28 -4.21
CA GLY A 148 14.17 -1.60 -3.59
C GLY A 148 14.24 -1.51 -2.07
N LYS A 149 13.30 -2.13 -1.36
CA LYS A 149 13.23 -2.13 0.12
C LYS A 149 13.13 -3.56 0.68
N GLY A 150 13.42 -3.69 1.97
CA GLY A 150 13.33 -4.96 2.69
C GLY A 150 14.45 -5.96 2.40
N GLU A 151 15.59 -5.51 1.87
CA GLU A 151 16.81 -6.34 1.82
C GLU A 151 17.26 -6.71 3.24
N GLU A 152 17.78 -7.93 3.41
CA GLU A 152 18.06 -8.48 4.74
C GLU A 152 19.06 -7.63 5.53
N GLU A 153 20.10 -7.11 4.88
CA GLU A 153 21.08 -6.22 5.52
C GLU A 153 20.44 -4.94 6.07
N ASP A 154 19.54 -4.31 5.29
CA ASP A 154 18.85 -3.09 5.71
C ASP A 154 17.87 -3.36 6.86
N VAL A 155 17.13 -4.47 6.78
CA VAL A 155 16.25 -4.94 7.86
C VAL A 155 17.06 -5.18 9.14
N ARG A 156 18.19 -5.90 9.04
CA ARG A 156 19.06 -6.19 10.19
C ARG A 156 19.63 -4.92 10.81
N LYS A 157 20.06 -3.96 9.99
CA LYS A 157 20.56 -2.66 10.47
C LYS A 157 19.49 -1.93 11.28
N LYS A 158 18.25 -1.85 10.77
CA LYS A 158 17.14 -1.19 11.46
C LYS A 158 16.74 -1.91 12.75
N ILE A 159 16.69 -3.25 12.75
CA ILE A 159 16.47 -4.05 13.97
C ILE A 159 17.54 -3.75 15.02
N ASN A 160 18.81 -3.69 14.63
CA ASN A 160 19.89 -3.41 15.58
C ASN A 160 19.79 -1.99 16.16
N ILE A 161 19.35 -1.00 15.39
CA ILE A 161 19.07 0.34 15.91
C ILE A 161 18.00 0.26 17.01
N LEU A 162 16.88 -0.43 16.76
CA LEU A 162 15.81 -0.60 17.76
C LEU A 162 16.28 -1.33 19.02
N LYS A 163 17.08 -2.39 18.87
CA LYS A 163 17.66 -3.10 20.02
C LYS A 163 18.59 -2.21 20.85
N ASN A 164 19.46 -1.45 20.18
CA ASN A 164 20.36 -0.53 20.86
C ASN A 164 19.57 0.52 21.64
N LYS A 165 18.42 0.99 21.14
CA LYS A 165 17.54 1.92 21.86
C LYS A 165 16.98 1.32 23.15
N ILE A 166 16.61 0.04 23.14
CA ILE A 166 16.22 -0.69 24.37
C ILE A 166 17.40 -0.74 25.34
N GLU A 167 18.57 -1.18 24.88
CA GLU A 167 19.75 -1.37 25.74
C GLU A 167 20.27 -0.06 26.34
N SER A 168 20.11 1.05 25.62
CA SER A 168 20.55 2.38 26.05
C SER A 168 19.48 3.18 26.78
N GLU A 169 18.27 2.64 26.92
CA GLU A 169 17.09 3.34 27.47
C GLU A 169 16.83 4.70 26.76
N GLU A 170 17.19 4.77 25.47
CA GLU A 170 17.02 5.97 24.67
C GLU A 170 15.63 6.06 24.06
N GLU A 171 15.12 7.28 23.96
CA GLU A 171 13.85 7.54 23.28
C GLU A 171 13.97 7.26 21.77
N ILE A 172 12.90 6.66 21.23
CA ILE A 172 12.73 6.44 19.80
C ILE A 172 12.20 7.72 19.13
N SER A 173 12.87 8.17 18.07
CA SER A 173 12.33 9.19 17.17
C SER A 173 11.22 8.64 16.27
N GLU A 174 10.39 9.51 15.69
CA GLU A 174 9.28 9.07 14.82
C GLU A 174 9.75 8.16 13.67
N ILE A 175 10.83 8.53 12.98
CA ILE A 175 11.42 7.75 11.88
C ILE A 175 11.89 6.37 12.34
N GLU A 176 12.53 6.30 13.50
CA GLU A 176 12.97 5.04 14.09
C GLU A 176 11.77 4.17 14.51
N GLY A 177 10.69 4.77 15.02
CA GLY A 177 9.46 4.03 15.31
C GLY A 177 8.81 3.46 14.05
N LEU A 178 8.86 4.19 12.94
CA LEU A 178 8.42 3.70 11.63
C LEU A 178 9.27 2.54 11.09
N TYR A 179 10.44 2.23 11.67
CA TYR A 179 11.19 1.03 11.30
C TYR A 179 10.40 -0.24 11.54
N PHE A 180 9.57 -0.30 12.60
CA PHE A 180 8.70 -1.46 12.83
C PHE A 180 7.78 -1.70 11.64
N SER A 181 7.05 -0.67 11.21
CA SER A 181 6.13 -0.76 10.07
C SER A 181 6.88 -1.06 8.77
N TYR A 182 7.99 -0.38 8.52
CA TYR A 182 8.83 -0.64 7.35
C TYR A 182 9.30 -2.10 7.30
N ILE A 183 9.86 -2.62 8.40
CA ILE A 183 10.36 -3.99 8.42
C ILE A 183 9.19 -4.96 8.22
N ALA A 184 8.08 -4.78 8.94
CA ALA A 184 6.93 -5.67 8.86
C ALA A 184 6.34 -5.76 7.45
N ILE A 185 6.23 -4.62 6.74
CA ILE A 185 5.64 -4.52 5.40
C ILE A 185 6.60 -5.06 4.34
N PHE A 186 7.87 -4.64 4.36
CA PHE A 186 8.78 -4.83 3.23
C PHE A 186 9.68 -6.07 3.34
N VAL A 187 9.77 -6.73 4.51
CA VAL A 187 10.64 -7.89 4.70
C VAL A 187 10.35 -9.04 3.72
N LYS A 188 11.43 -9.65 3.20
CA LYS A 188 11.35 -10.75 2.24
C LYS A 188 10.63 -11.98 2.83
N PRO A 189 9.83 -12.71 2.02
CA PRO A 189 9.02 -13.83 2.51
C PRO A 189 9.78 -14.90 3.30
N HIS A 190 10.99 -15.28 2.86
CA HIS A 190 11.74 -16.40 3.44
C HIS A 190 12.29 -16.13 4.85
N ILE A 191 12.45 -14.87 5.27
CA ILE A 191 12.87 -14.48 6.63
C ILE A 191 11.74 -13.84 7.45
N ARG A 192 10.57 -13.61 6.83
CA ARG A 192 9.46 -12.83 7.42
C ARG A 192 9.02 -13.37 8.78
N LYS A 193 8.80 -14.67 8.92
CA LYS A 193 8.35 -15.28 10.20
C LYS A 193 9.32 -14.94 11.35
N LYS A 194 10.61 -15.23 11.16
CA LYS A 194 11.66 -14.95 12.15
C LYS A 194 11.73 -13.46 12.50
N VAL A 195 11.65 -12.59 11.50
CA VAL A 195 11.71 -11.14 11.70
C VAL A 195 10.47 -10.62 12.43
N MET A 196 9.28 -11.14 12.12
CA MET A 196 8.05 -10.74 12.81
C MET A 196 8.07 -11.14 14.28
N GLU A 197 8.58 -12.34 14.62
CA GLU A 197 8.80 -12.73 16.02
C GLU A 197 9.75 -11.76 16.73
N GLU A 198 10.88 -11.45 16.09
CA GLU A 198 11.88 -10.52 16.61
C GLU A 198 11.32 -9.10 16.83
N LEU A 199 10.51 -8.60 15.89
CA LEU A 199 9.82 -7.31 16.04
C LEU A 199 8.81 -7.33 17.20
N SER A 200 8.07 -8.42 17.39
CA SER A 200 7.11 -8.52 18.50
C SER A 200 7.81 -8.44 19.86
N HIS A 201 8.97 -9.08 19.99
CA HIS A 201 9.79 -8.99 21.20
C HIS A 201 10.29 -7.57 21.45
N ILE A 202 10.86 -6.93 20.42
CA ILE A 202 11.38 -5.56 20.54
C ILE A 202 10.23 -4.60 20.87
N PHE A 203 9.08 -4.70 20.19
CA PHE A 203 7.95 -3.81 20.42
C PHE A 203 7.41 -3.90 21.85
N LYS A 204 7.40 -5.10 22.43
CA LYS A 204 6.97 -5.31 23.82
C LYS A 204 7.88 -4.60 24.83
N GLU A 205 9.17 -4.49 24.54
CA GLU A 205 10.18 -3.98 25.47
C GLU A 205 10.47 -2.50 25.30
N ILE A 206 10.24 -1.96 24.10
CA ILE A 206 10.67 -0.60 23.75
C ILE A 206 9.65 0.46 24.20
N GLU A 207 10.14 1.57 24.74
CA GLU A 207 9.28 2.71 25.11
C GLU A 207 9.08 3.64 23.91
N ILE A 208 7.86 3.65 23.35
CA ILE A 208 7.42 4.64 22.36
C ILE A 208 6.55 5.66 23.08
N ARG A 209 7.05 6.87 23.33
CA ARG A 209 6.30 7.93 24.04
C ARG A 209 5.17 8.51 23.22
N ASP A 210 5.38 8.67 21.92
CA ASP A 210 4.31 9.09 21.01
C ASP A 210 3.24 8.00 20.97
N HIS A 211 2.10 8.35 21.56
CA HIS A 211 0.96 7.47 21.69
C HIS A 211 0.35 7.07 20.33
N ASN A 212 0.29 7.99 19.36
CA ASN A 212 -0.26 7.70 18.04
C ASN A 212 0.69 6.81 17.25
N LEU A 213 2.00 7.05 17.34
CA LEU A 213 3.02 6.20 16.74
C LEU A 213 2.97 4.79 17.30
N ARG A 214 2.85 4.66 18.62
CA ARG A 214 2.73 3.35 19.29
C ARG A 214 1.50 2.57 18.80
N LEU A 215 0.32 3.21 18.79
CA LEU A 215 -0.92 2.59 18.32
C LEU A 215 -0.88 2.23 16.83
N ASN A 216 -0.40 3.14 15.98
CA ASN A 216 -0.29 2.91 14.54
C ASN A 216 0.73 1.79 14.22
N THR A 217 1.82 1.73 14.98
CA THR A 217 2.81 0.65 14.88
C THR A 217 2.21 -0.69 15.29
N HIS A 218 1.52 -0.73 16.43
CA HIS A 218 0.80 -1.92 16.90
C HIS A 218 -0.19 -2.43 15.84
N HIS A 219 -0.97 -1.54 15.23
CA HIS A 219 -1.91 -1.91 14.17
C HIS A 219 -1.21 -2.56 12.98
N VAL A 220 -0.12 -1.95 12.48
CA VAL A 220 0.64 -2.54 11.37
C VAL A 220 1.21 -3.91 11.75
N LEU A 221 1.78 -4.05 12.95
CA LEU A 221 2.29 -5.33 13.44
C LEU A 221 1.17 -6.37 13.54
N LYS A 222 0.01 -6.02 14.10
CA LYS A 222 -1.18 -6.90 14.19
C LYS A 222 -1.53 -7.47 12.82
N VAL A 223 -1.71 -6.61 11.84
CA VAL A 223 -2.11 -7.00 10.47
C VAL A 223 -1.04 -7.89 9.83
N MET A 224 0.23 -7.52 9.95
CA MET A 224 1.33 -8.27 9.34
C MET A 224 1.63 -9.60 10.05
N ILE A 225 1.45 -9.70 11.36
CA ILE A 225 1.54 -10.96 12.12
C ILE A 225 0.51 -11.94 11.59
N LYS A 226 -0.77 -11.53 11.54
CA LYS A 226 -1.86 -12.38 11.05
C LYS A 226 -1.64 -12.84 9.62
N ALA A 227 -1.19 -11.96 8.75
CA ALA A 227 -0.85 -12.30 7.37
C ALA A 227 0.30 -13.33 7.28
N THR A 228 1.29 -13.20 8.16
CA THR A 228 2.52 -14.02 8.17
C THR A 228 2.29 -15.41 8.77
N PHE A 229 1.44 -15.49 9.79
CA PHE A 229 1.16 -16.70 10.57
C PHE A 229 -0.29 -17.19 10.39
N LYS A 230 -0.91 -16.88 9.25
CA LYS A 230 -2.31 -17.26 8.94
C LYS A 230 -2.63 -18.75 9.10
N ASP A 231 -1.62 -19.61 8.96
CA ASP A 231 -1.75 -21.06 9.07
C ASP A 231 -1.34 -21.59 10.48
N ASP A 232 -1.06 -20.68 11.43
CA ASP A 232 -0.58 -20.97 12.78
C ASP A 232 -1.27 -20.03 13.79
N GLU A 233 -2.48 -20.41 14.19
CA GLU A 233 -3.35 -19.64 15.08
C GLU A 233 -2.74 -19.48 16.47
N GLU A 234 -2.08 -20.51 16.99
CA GLU A 234 -1.41 -20.46 18.29
C GLU A 234 -0.28 -19.43 18.28
N LYS A 235 0.58 -19.46 17.26
CA LYS A 235 1.66 -18.48 17.11
C LYS A 235 1.12 -17.07 16.86
N THR A 236 0.03 -16.95 16.12
CA THR A 236 -0.67 -15.67 15.91
C THR A 236 -1.13 -15.09 17.25
N ARG A 237 -1.85 -15.86 18.07
CA ARG A 237 -2.30 -15.42 19.41
C ARG A 237 -1.11 -15.04 20.31
N GLU A 238 -0.06 -15.85 20.32
CA GLU A 238 1.15 -15.59 21.11
C GLU A 238 1.75 -14.22 20.76
N LEU A 239 1.97 -13.95 19.46
CA LEU A 239 2.61 -12.71 19.01
C LEU A 239 1.70 -11.49 19.15
N LEU A 240 0.39 -11.63 18.91
CA LEU A 240 -0.59 -10.57 19.16
C LEU A 240 -0.67 -10.20 20.64
N THR A 241 -0.62 -11.21 21.52
CA THR A 241 -0.55 -10.99 22.97
C THR A 241 0.72 -10.23 23.33
N MET A 242 1.85 -10.59 22.73
CA MET A 242 3.14 -9.96 22.98
C MET A 242 3.14 -8.47 22.59
N ILE A 243 2.68 -8.11 21.40
CA ILE A 243 2.63 -6.70 20.99
C ILE A 243 1.63 -5.89 21.81
N THR A 244 0.51 -6.50 22.22
CA THR A 244 -0.50 -5.84 23.06
C THR A 244 -0.02 -5.64 24.49
N GLN A 245 0.90 -6.47 24.98
CA GLN A 245 1.62 -6.25 26.24
C GLN A 245 2.60 -5.06 26.18
N GLY A 246 3.05 -4.66 24.99
CA GLY A 246 3.88 -3.47 24.77
C GLY A 246 3.12 -2.14 24.87
N LEU A 247 1.81 -2.20 25.09
CA LEU A 247 0.96 -1.02 25.19
C LEU A 247 0.71 -0.62 26.64
N ASN A 248 0.41 0.66 26.85
CA ASN A 248 0.04 1.20 28.16
C ASN A 248 -1.46 1.04 28.44
N LYS A 249 -1.86 1.10 29.72
CA LYS A 249 -3.28 1.02 30.12
C LYS A 249 -4.19 2.02 29.40
N GLU A 250 -3.70 3.21 29.12
CA GLU A 250 -4.46 4.25 28.41
C GLU A 250 -4.73 3.87 26.95
N ASP A 251 -3.88 3.03 26.35
CA ASP A 251 -3.99 2.60 24.96
C ASP A 251 -5.14 1.62 24.75
N TYR A 252 -5.38 0.70 25.69
CA TYR A 252 -6.44 -0.33 25.57
C TYR A 252 -7.82 0.27 25.32
N SER A 253 -8.14 1.36 26.02
CA SER A 253 -9.42 2.06 25.86
C SER A 253 -9.62 2.62 24.44
N LYS A 254 -8.54 3.09 23.81
CA LYS A 254 -8.54 3.68 22.48
C LYS A 254 -8.38 2.64 21.37
N LEU A 255 -7.71 1.52 21.64
CA LEU A 255 -7.70 0.37 20.73
C LEU A 255 -9.11 -0.11 20.44
N SER A 256 -9.97 -0.22 21.47
CA SER A 256 -11.36 -0.62 21.25
C SER A 256 -12.16 0.32 20.32
N ILE A 257 -11.78 1.61 20.25
CA ILE A 257 -12.39 2.62 19.36
C ILE A 257 -11.76 2.55 17.98
N PHE A 258 -10.44 2.41 17.93
CA PHE A 258 -9.67 2.29 16.70
C PHE A 258 -10.01 0.99 15.95
N GLU A 259 -10.20 -0.13 16.64
CA GLU A 259 -10.63 -1.41 16.09
C GLU A 259 -12.06 -1.32 15.53
N ARG A 260 -12.96 -0.63 16.22
CA ARG A 260 -14.30 -0.31 15.69
C ARG A 260 -14.24 0.57 14.43
N MET A 261 -13.35 1.56 14.39
CA MET A 261 -13.13 2.38 13.20
C MET A 261 -12.46 1.60 12.05
N ALA A 262 -11.52 0.71 12.37
CA ALA A 262 -10.86 -0.17 11.40
C ALA A 262 -11.85 -1.16 10.80
N GLU A 263 -12.81 -1.65 11.58
CA GLU A 263 -13.93 -2.47 11.12
C GLU A 263 -14.89 -1.68 10.21
N GLU A 264 -15.19 -0.42 10.54
CA GLU A 264 -15.97 0.45 9.64
C GLU A 264 -15.25 0.73 8.31
N ILE A 265 -13.91 0.85 8.34
CA ILE A 265 -13.09 0.99 7.14
C ILE A 265 -13.04 -0.34 6.37
N ARG A 266 -12.91 -1.48 7.05
CA ARG A 266 -12.95 -2.83 6.44
C ARG A 266 -14.24 -3.05 5.67
N VAL A 267 -15.38 -2.72 6.26
CA VAL A 267 -16.69 -2.81 5.58
C VAL A 267 -16.73 -1.92 4.34
N LYS A 268 -16.16 -0.72 4.40
CA LYS A 268 -16.09 0.18 3.23
C LYS A 268 -15.15 -0.33 2.15
N ASP A 269 -13.99 -0.86 2.52
CA ASP A 269 -12.99 -1.38 1.58
C ASP A 269 -13.49 -2.69 0.93
N GLU A 270 -14.16 -3.58 1.66
CA GLU A 270 -14.82 -4.77 1.09
C GLU A 270 -15.95 -4.41 0.13
N ILE A 271 -16.71 -3.34 0.44
CA ILE A 271 -17.71 -2.79 -0.48
C ILE A 271 -17.02 -2.21 -1.72
N ASN A 272 -15.92 -1.49 -1.56
CA ASN A 272 -15.17 -0.93 -2.68
C ASN A 272 -14.52 -2.01 -3.56
N ASP A 273 -13.86 -3.01 -2.98
CA ASP A 273 -13.27 -4.13 -3.72
C ASP A 273 -14.33 -4.93 -4.48
N ASN A 274 -15.49 -5.17 -3.85
CA ASN A 274 -16.62 -5.78 -4.55
C ASN A 274 -17.13 -4.89 -5.68
N ASN A 275 -17.25 -3.58 -5.46
CA ASN A 275 -17.65 -2.64 -6.51
C ASN A 275 -16.63 -2.57 -7.65
N ILE A 276 -15.33 -2.59 -7.35
CA ILE A 276 -14.24 -2.60 -8.33
C ILE A 276 -14.31 -3.89 -9.15
N ASN A 277 -14.50 -5.05 -8.52
CA ASN A 277 -14.65 -6.33 -9.22
C ASN A 277 -15.90 -6.34 -10.11
N ILE A 278 -17.02 -5.78 -9.64
CA ILE A 278 -18.24 -5.63 -10.45
C ILE A 278 -17.98 -4.71 -11.65
N ILE A 279 -17.31 -3.57 -11.45
CA ILE A 279 -16.96 -2.64 -12.52
C ILE A 279 -16.01 -3.30 -13.52
N PHE A 280 -14.99 -4.03 -13.05
CA PHE A 280 -14.04 -4.73 -13.90
C PHE A 280 -14.75 -5.78 -14.77
N ASN A 281 -15.64 -6.59 -14.18
CA ASN A 281 -16.43 -7.56 -14.92
C ASN A 281 -17.36 -6.90 -15.94
N LYS A 282 -18.03 -5.79 -15.57
CA LYS A 282 -18.86 -5.02 -16.51
C LYS A 282 -18.04 -4.39 -17.64
N ASN A 283 -16.82 -3.94 -17.37
CA ASN A 283 -15.94 -3.41 -18.40
C ASN A 283 -15.48 -4.50 -19.38
N ASN A 284 -15.22 -5.71 -18.89
CA ASN A 284 -14.95 -6.86 -19.76
C ASN A 284 -16.18 -7.20 -20.62
N GLU A 285 -17.38 -7.27 -20.03
CA GLU A 285 -18.63 -7.47 -20.80
C GLU A 285 -18.84 -6.38 -21.85
N ILE A 286 -18.57 -5.10 -21.52
CA ILE A 286 -18.65 -4.00 -22.48
C ILE A 286 -17.63 -4.17 -23.61
N SER A 287 -16.40 -4.58 -23.30
CA SER A 287 -15.36 -4.84 -24.29
C SER A 287 -15.77 -5.96 -25.26
N ASP A 288 -16.27 -7.07 -24.72
CA ASP A 288 -16.76 -8.21 -25.50
C ASP A 288 -17.94 -7.81 -26.39
N LEU A 289 -18.89 -7.05 -25.86
CA LEU A 289 -20.01 -6.48 -26.63
C LEU A 289 -19.51 -5.53 -27.72
N HIS A 290 -18.48 -4.72 -27.47
CA HIS A 290 -17.90 -3.84 -28.48
C HIS A 290 -17.28 -4.62 -29.63
N GLU A 291 -16.60 -5.73 -29.32
CA GLU A 291 -16.02 -6.62 -30.31
C GLU A 291 -17.10 -7.33 -31.14
N GLU A 292 -18.16 -7.82 -30.49
CA GLU A 292 -19.30 -8.42 -31.17
C GLU A 292 -20.01 -7.44 -32.12
N LEU A 293 -20.24 -6.20 -31.65
CA LEU A 293 -20.87 -5.14 -32.44
C LEU A 293 -20.00 -4.71 -33.63
N SER A 294 -18.68 -4.70 -33.45
CA SER A 294 -17.70 -4.46 -34.51
C SER A 294 -17.76 -5.56 -35.59
N ASN A 295 -17.82 -6.83 -35.18
CA ASN A 295 -17.93 -7.97 -36.08
C ASN A 295 -19.26 -7.97 -36.86
N LEU A 296 -20.39 -7.72 -36.17
CA LEU A 296 -21.70 -7.59 -36.81
C LEU A 296 -21.76 -6.43 -37.81
N ARG A 297 -21.10 -5.30 -37.51
CA ARG A 297 -21.02 -4.18 -38.46
C ARG A 297 -20.27 -4.56 -39.73
N LYS A 298 -19.14 -5.27 -39.61
CA LYS A 298 -18.39 -5.77 -40.76
C LYS A 298 -19.24 -6.72 -41.61
N GLU A 299 -19.90 -7.69 -40.97
CA GLU A 299 -20.76 -8.65 -41.65
C GLU A 299 -21.94 -7.97 -42.37
N ASN A 300 -22.54 -6.94 -41.76
CA ASN A 300 -23.62 -6.17 -42.37
C ASN A 300 -23.13 -5.34 -43.56
N GLU A 301 -21.92 -4.76 -43.51
CA GLU A 301 -21.32 -4.09 -44.67
C GLU A 301 -21.02 -5.06 -45.81
N GLU A 302 -20.50 -6.25 -45.51
CA GLU A 302 -20.26 -7.31 -46.50
C GLU A 302 -21.57 -7.77 -47.16
N LEU A 303 -22.63 -8.01 -46.38
CA LEU A 303 -23.95 -8.37 -46.89
C LEU A 303 -24.57 -7.26 -47.75
N LYS A 304 -24.43 -5.99 -47.35
CA LYS A 304 -24.86 -4.85 -48.17
C LYS A 304 -24.10 -4.79 -49.50
N LEU A 305 -22.81 -5.09 -49.50
CA LEU A 305 -21.99 -5.14 -50.71
C LEU A 305 -22.46 -6.26 -51.65
N GLN A 306 -22.74 -7.46 -51.10
CA GLN A 306 -23.25 -8.60 -51.85
C GLN A 306 -24.63 -8.32 -52.47
N LEU A 307 -25.55 -7.73 -51.71
CA LEU A 307 -26.88 -7.32 -52.20
C LEU A 307 -26.78 -6.27 -53.32
N LYS A 308 -25.87 -5.31 -53.16
CA LYS A 308 -25.62 -4.29 -54.19
C LYS A 308 -25.10 -4.94 -55.48
N ASN A 309 -24.18 -5.89 -55.37
CA ASN A 309 -23.62 -6.62 -56.50
C ASN A 309 -24.67 -7.53 -57.19
N GLN A 310 -25.60 -8.12 -56.44
CA GLN A 310 -26.72 -8.90 -56.98
C GLN A 310 -27.75 -8.02 -57.71
N ASN A 311 -28.00 -6.80 -57.24
CA ASN A 311 -28.96 -5.88 -57.86
C ASN A 311 -28.41 -5.11 -59.07
N THR A 312 -27.09 -5.09 -59.29
CA THR A 312 -26.47 -4.50 -60.49
C THR A 312 -26.17 -5.51 -61.59
N GLY A 313 -26.47 -6.80 -61.38
CA GLY A 313 -26.22 -7.88 -62.33
C GLY A 313 -27.48 -8.47 -62.99
N GLY A 314 -28.61 -7.78 -62.94
CA GLY A 314 -29.89 -8.19 -63.55
C GLY A 314 -30.24 -7.41 -64.81
#